data_AF-A0A940R1T9-F1
#
_entry.id   AF-A0A940R1T9-F1
#
_cell.length_a   1.000
_cell.length_b   1.000
_cell.length_c   1.000
_cell.angle_alpha   90.00
_cell.angle_beta   90.00
_cell.angle_gamma   90.00
#
_symmetry.space_group_name_H-M   'P 1'
#
loop_
_entity.id
_entity.type
_entity.pdbx_description
1 polymer ?
#
loop_
_entity_poly.entity_id
_entity_poly.type
_entity_poly.pdbx_seq_one_letter_code
_entity_poly.pdbx_strand_id
1 'polypeptide(L)' 'MKIGVFICHCGINIAATVDVEKVTAFAKTLPHVAVARNYQYMCSDPGQDLIKNDI' A
#
# COMPACT_ATOMS: atom_id res chain seq x y z
N MET A 1 -7.90 -13.10 -11.72
CA MET A 1 -8.14 -12.03 -10.73
C MET A 1 -6.84 -11.25 -10.55
N LYS A 2 -6.89 -9.92 -10.55
CA LYS A 2 -5.73 -9.06 -10.26
C LYS A 2 -6.00 -8.33 -8.95
N ILE A 3 -5.03 -8.31 -8.06
CA ILE A 3 -5.16 -7.72 -6.72
C ILE A 3 -4.23 -6.51 -6.61
N GLY A 4 -4.76 -5.40 -6.10
CA GLY A 4 -3.97 -4.25 -5.67
C GLY A 4 -3.81 -4.24 -4.15
N VAL A 5 -2.59 -4.05 -3.66
CA VAL A 5 -2.28 -3.99 -2.23
C VAL A 5 -1.74 -2.60 -1.88
N PHE A 6 -2.40 -1.91 -0.96
CA PHE A 6 -2.02 -0.57 -0.57
C PHE A 6 -1.80 -0.50 0.94
N ILE A 7 -0.56 -0.26 1.36
CA ILE A 7 -0.15 -0.23 2.77
C ILE A 7 -0.11 1.22 3.26
N CYS A 8 -0.84 1.51 4.32
CA CYS A 8 -0.87 2.84 4.93
C CYS A 8 0.26 2.97 5.97
N HIS A 9 0.94 4.13 6.00
CA HIS A 9 1.87 4.47 7.10
C HIS A 9 1.11 5.01 8.32
N CYS A 10 -0.07 5.62 8.09
CA CYS A 10 -0.88 6.33 9.07
C CYS A 10 -0.04 7.36 9.86
N GLY A 11 0.72 8.17 9.13
CA GLY A 11 1.77 9.00 9.72
C GLY A 11 2.85 8.12 10.35
N ILE A 12 2.91 8.11 11.68
CA ILE A 12 3.82 7.24 12.45
C ILE A 12 3.11 6.08 13.15
N ASN A 13 1.77 6.02 13.14
CA ASN A 13 1.03 5.03 13.91
C ASN A 13 1.33 3.59 13.46
N ILE A 14 1.55 3.39 12.16
CA ILE A 14 1.97 2.09 11.61
C ILE A 14 3.47 2.11 11.32
N ALA A 15 3.96 3.14 10.63
CA ALA A 15 5.34 3.19 10.16
C ALA A 15 6.41 3.30 11.27
N ALA A 16 6.06 3.70 12.50
CA ALA A 16 7.02 3.67 13.60
C ALA A 16 7.35 2.25 14.10
N THR A 17 6.46 1.29 13.86
CA THR A 17 6.57 -0.08 14.38
C THR A 17 6.74 -1.10 13.25
N VAL A 18 6.10 -0.86 12.11
CA VAL A 18 6.08 -1.77 10.97
C VAL A 18 6.92 -1.19 9.84
N ASP A 19 7.87 -1.99 9.34
CA ASP A 19 8.60 -1.68 8.12
C ASP A 19 7.69 -1.84 6.90
N VAL A 20 7.00 -0.74 6.57
CA VAL A 20 6.05 -0.65 5.45
C VAL A 20 6.72 -0.89 4.10
N GLU A 21 8.02 -0.61 3.94
CA GLU A 21 8.75 -0.91 2.70
C GLU A 21 8.94 -2.41 2.53
N LYS A 22 9.35 -3.10 3.60
CA LYS A 22 9.49 -4.55 3.61
C LYS A 22 8.14 -5.25 3.38
N VAL A 23 7.05 -4.76 3.98
CA VAL A 23 5.70 -5.31 3.74
C VAL A 23 5.28 -5.11 2.28
N THR A 24 5.50 -3.93 1.70
CA THR A 24 5.22 -3.68 0.27
C THR A 24 6.03 -4.63 -0.62
N ALA A 25 7.33 -4.82 -0.34
CA ALA A 25 8.19 -5.70 -1.10
C ALA A 25 7.72 -7.16 -1.02
N PHE A 26 7.33 -7.63 0.17
CA PHE A 26 6.75 -8.94 0.36
C PHE A 26 5.43 -9.10 -0.41
N ALA A 27 4.52 -8.12 -0.35
CA ALA A 27 3.24 -8.17 -1.05
C ALA A 27 3.40 -8.36 -2.57
N LYS A 28 4.44 -7.77 -3.18
CA LYS A 28 4.76 -7.96 -4.60
C LYS A 28 5.10 -9.40 -4.98
N THR A 29 5.51 -10.23 -4.01
CA THR A 29 5.85 -11.64 -4.25
C THR A 29 4.62 -12.57 -4.17
N LEU A 30 3.48 -12.07 -3.69
CA LEU A 30 2.29 -12.90 -3.51
C LEU A 30 1.60 -13.18 -4.85
N PRO A 31 1.04 -14.40 -5.04
CA PRO A 31 0.29 -14.73 -6.24
C PRO A 31 -0.85 -13.73 -6.50
N HIS A 32 -1.06 -13.39 -7.77
CA HIS A 32 -2.14 -12.52 -8.25
C HIS A 32 -2.05 -11.03 -7.84
N VAL A 33 -1.07 -10.62 -7.04
CA VAL A 33 -0.81 -9.20 -6.76
C VAL A 33 -0.20 -8.54 -7.98
N ALA A 34 -0.95 -7.64 -8.62
CA ALA A 34 -0.52 -6.91 -9.81
C ALA A 34 0.14 -5.57 -9.46
N VAL A 35 -0.25 -4.96 -8.34
CA VAL A 35 0.32 -3.71 -7.83
C VAL A 35 0.42 -3.77 -6.32
N ALA A 36 1.54 -3.30 -5.77
CA ALA A 36 1.69 -3.06 -4.35
C ALA A 36 2.42 -1.75 -4.09
N ARG A 37 1.82 -0.88 -3.28
CA ARG A 37 2.35 0.45 -2.92
C ARG A 37 2.17 0.69 -1.43
N ASN A 38 2.97 1.60 -0.88
CA ASN A 38 2.68 2.22 0.40
C ASN A 38 2.56 3.74 0.23
N TYR A 39 1.80 4.37 1.12
CA TYR A 39 1.63 5.83 1.15
C TYR A 39 1.29 6.31 2.56
N GLN A 40 1.58 7.59 2.82
CA GLN A 40 1.55 8.15 4.16
C GLN A 40 0.14 8.10 4.80
N TYR A 41 -0.89 8.42 4.02
CA TYR A 41 -2.29 8.39 4.44
C TYR A 41 -3.16 7.85 3.31
N MET A 42 -3.42 6.55 3.30
CA MET A 42 -4.23 5.93 2.23
C MET A 42 -5.68 6.42 2.17
N CYS A 43 -6.20 6.96 3.28
CA CYS A 43 -7.57 7.48 3.34
C CYS A 43 -7.71 8.93 2.83
N SER A 44 -6.61 9.67 2.66
CA SER A 44 -6.66 11.05 2.14
C SER A 44 -6.98 11.05 0.65
N ASP A 45 -7.36 12.21 0.10
CA ASP A 45 -7.70 12.32 -1.33
C ASP A 45 -6.58 11.79 -2.24
N PRO A 46 -5.29 12.15 -2.04
CA PRO A 46 -4.20 11.55 -2.81
C PRO A 46 -4.09 10.03 -2.64
N GLY A 47 -4.31 9.52 -1.43
CA GLY A 47 -4.29 8.09 -1.15
C GLY A 47 -5.40 7.33 -1.87
N GLN A 48 -6.60 7.90 -1.90
CA GLN A 48 -7.74 7.33 -2.63
C GLN A 48 -7.52 7.38 -4.13
N ASP A 49 -6.92 8.45 -4.65
CA ASP A 49 -6.63 8.58 -6.08
C ASP A 49 -5.58 7.58 -6.55
N LEU A 50 -4.60 7.22 -5.71
CA LEU A 50 -3.68 6.11 -6.00
C LEU A 50 -4.44 4.80 -6.26
N ILE A 51 -5.44 4.49 -5.43
CA ILE A 51 -6.25 3.28 -5.61
C ILE A 51 -7.06 3.38 -6.90
N LYS A 52 -7.80 4.48 -7.11
CA LYS A 52 -8.66 4.66 -8.30
C LYS A 52 -7.88 4.57 -9.61
N ASN A 53 -6.66 5.13 -9.64
CA ASN A 53 -5.84 5.17 -10.85
C ASN A 53 -5.17 3.82 -11.17
N ASP A 54 -5.07 2.91 -10.20
CA ASP A 54 -4.49 1.58 -10.35
C ASP A 54 -5.55 0.47 -10.57
N ILE A 55 -6.85 0.81 -10.52
CA ILE A 55 -7.98 -0.08 -10.83
C ILE A 55 -8.15 -0.25 -12.33
#